data_AF-F0QYA2-F1
#
_entry.id   AF-F0QYA2-F1
#
_cell.length_a   1.000
_cell.length_b   1.000
_cell.length_c   1.000
_cell.angle_alpha   90.00
_cell.angle_beta   90.00
_cell.angle_gamma   90.00
#
_symmetry.space_group_name_H-M   'P 1'
#
loop_
_entity.id
_entity.type
_entity.pdbx_description
1 polymer ?
#
loop_
_entity_poly.entity_id
_entity_poly.type
_entity_poly.pdbx_seq_one_letter_code
_entity_poly.pdbx_strand_id
1 'polypeptide(L)'
;MSLDRKITIEERLNTNAWDVDQRPHIRIIDPDQCRKCDKKPCLYLCPARCYTPGPDGTVMFSHEGCLECGTCRIVCPENNIEWNYPKSGFGVQYRFG
;
A
#
# COMPACT_ATOMS: atom_id res chain seq x y z
N MET A 1 15.65 -24.69 -15.75
CA MET A 1 15.31 -23.37 -15.21
C MET A 1 15.43 -23.46 -13.70
N SER A 2 16.36 -22.71 -13.11
CA SER A 2 16.68 -22.79 -11.68
C SER A 2 15.45 -22.43 -10.85
N LEU A 3 15.08 -23.32 -9.91
CA LEU A 3 13.86 -23.25 -9.10
C LEU A 3 13.97 -22.32 -7.87
N ASP A 4 15.08 -21.61 -7.68
CA ASP A 4 15.33 -20.84 -6.45
C ASP A 4 15.65 -19.35 -6.68
N ARG A 5 15.02 -18.71 -7.68
CA ARG A 5 15.12 -17.24 -7.78
C ARG A 5 14.18 -16.60 -6.75
N LYS A 6 14.73 -15.86 -5.78
CA LYS A 6 13.93 -14.98 -4.92
C LYS A 6 13.36 -13.84 -5.77
N ILE A 7 12.07 -13.95 -6.10
CA ILE A 7 11.33 -12.92 -6.84
C ILE A 7 10.99 -11.79 -5.86
N THR A 8 11.22 -10.54 -6.27
CA THR A 8 10.88 -9.38 -5.42
C THR A 8 9.37 -9.15 -5.38
N ILE A 9 8.87 -8.32 -4.46
CA ILE A 9 7.42 -8.04 -4.41
C ILE A 9 7.01 -7.26 -5.65
N GLU A 10 7.84 -6.33 -6.10
CA GLU A 10 7.64 -5.54 -7.31
C GLU A 10 7.55 -6.44 -8.55
N GLU A 11 8.44 -7.43 -8.67
CA GLU A 11 8.35 -8.43 -9.75
C GLU A 11 7.03 -9.21 -9.72
N ARG A 12 6.48 -9.52 -8.54
CA ARG A 12 5.17 -10.18 -8.41
C ARG A 12 4.03 -9.23 -8.79
N LEU A 13 4.05 -7.98 -8.31
CA LEU A 13 3.02 -6.98 -8.60
C LEU A 13 2.98 -6.64 -10.10
N ASN A 14 4.13 -6.65 -10.78
CA ASN A 14 4.23 -6.41 -12.21
C ASN A 14 3.58 -7.51 -13.09
N THR A 15 3.15 -8.62 -12.50
CA THR A 15 2.36 -9.64 -13.22
C THR A 15 0.87 -9.28 -13.33
N ASN A 16 0.39 -8.34 -12.50
CA ASN A 16 -0.96 -7.81 -12.59
C ASN A 16 -1.09 -6.77 -13.71
N ALA A 17 -2.32 -6.47 -14.12
CA ALA A 17 -2.64 -5.29 -14.91
C ALA A 17 -3.10 -4.14 -14.01
N TRP A 18 -2.79 -2.92 -14.41
CA TRP A 18 -3.02 -1.71 -13.62
C TRP A 18 -3.49 -0.58 -14.53
N ASP A 19 -4.48 0.18 -14.07
CA ASP A 19 -4.77 1.51 -14.61
C ASP A 19 -4.67 2.49 -13.43
N VAL A 20 -3.68 3.37 -13.42
CA VAL A 20 -3.31 4.12 -12.22
C VAL A 20 -3.80 5.56 -12.33
N ASP A 21 -4.73 5.95 -11.44
CA ASP A 21 -5.16 7.35 -11.34
C ASP A 21 -4.01 8.21 -10.81
N GLN A 22 -3.91 9.46 -11.26
CA GLN A 22 -2.90 10.41 -10.73
C GLN A 22 -3.16 10.79 -9.27
N ARG A 23 -4.38 10.55 -8.76
CA ARG A 23 -4.75 10.86 -7.38
C ARG A 23 -4.66 9.60 -6.52
N PRO A 24 -3.90 9.64 -5.41
CA PRO A 24 -3.91 8.57 -4.42
C PRO A 24 -5.31 8.38 -3.82
N HIS A 25 -5.77 7.14 -3.72
CA HIS A 25 -7.08 6.79 -3.15
C HIS A 25 -7.04 6.57 -1.62
N ILE A 26 -5.84 6.56 -1.03
CA ILE A 26 -5.63 6.50 0.42
C ILE A 26 -4.88 7.76 0.84
N ARG A 27 -5.32 8.34 1.95
CA ARG A 27 -4.66 9.47 2.61
C ARG A 27 -4.35 9.13 4.06
N ILE A 28 -3.16 9.50 4.51
CA ILE A 28 -2.83 9.56 5.94
C ILE A 28 -3.47 10.83 6.49
N ILE A 29 -4.35 10.69 7.49
CA ILE A 29 -5.18 11.81 7.98
C ILE A 29 -4.30 12.84 8.69
N ASP A 30 -3.46 12.37 9.61
CA ASP A 30 -2.54 13.19 10.41
C ASP A 30 -1.14 12.56 10.45
N PRO A 31 -0.15 13.12 9.71
CA PRO A 31 1.23 12.64 9.73
C PRO A 31 1.88 12.64 11.13
N ASP A 32 1.45 13.51 12.05
CA ASP A 32 2.00 13.56 13.42
C ASP A 32 1.68 12.32 14.23
N GLN A 33 0.53 11.68 13.98
CA GLN A 33 0.19 10.40 14.62
C GLN A 33 1.14 9.27 14.18
N CYS A 34 1.60 9.30 12.93
CA CYS A 34 2.59 8.33 12.44
C CYS A 34 3.93 8.47 13.15
N ARG A 35 4.33 9.69 13.54
CA ARG A 35 5.56 9.93 14.30
C ARG A 35 5.52 9.26 15.68
N LYS A 36 4.35 9.24 16.33
CA LYS A 36 4.13 8.62 17.66
C LYS A 36 3.89 7.12 17.60
N CYS A 37 3.55 6.59 16.44
CA CYS A 37 3.30 5.16 16.26
C CYS A 37 4.64 4.41 16.14
N ASP A 38 5.14 3.82 17.22
CA ASP A 38 6.41 3.07 17.18
C ASP A 38 6.31 1.80 16.31
N LYS A 39 5.17 1.11 16.42
CA LYS A 39 4.98 -0.18 15.75
C LYS A 39 4.84 -0.06 14.24
N LYS A 40 4.26 1.03 13.70
CA LYS A 40 4.01 1.26 12.26
C LYS A 40 3.60 -0.01 11.47
N PRO A 41 2.52 -0.72 11.86
CA PRO A 41 2.14 -1.99 11.26
C PRO A 41 1.87 -1.93 9.75
N CYS A 42 1.46 -0.77 9.24
CA CYS A 42 1.28 -0.54 7.81
C CYS A 42 2.55 -0.81 6.98
N LEU A 43 3.76 -0.62 7.53
CA LEU A 43 5.03 -0.81 6.81
C LEU A 43 5.33 -2.27 6.48
N TYR A 44 4.85 -3.23 7.28
CA TYR A 44 5.19 -4.65 7.11
C TYR A 44 3.98 -5.57 6.90
N LEU A 45 2.77 -5.12 7.24
CA LEU A 45 1.54 -5.90 6.99
C LEU A 45 0.88 -5.55 5.65
N CYS A 46 1.34 -4.52 4.94
CA CYS A 46 0.89 -4.27 3.57
C CYS A 46 1.47 -5.35 2.63
N PRO A 47 0.63 -6.20 2.00
CA PRO A 47 1.12 -7.29 1.14
C PRO A 47 1.86 -6.78 -0.10
N ALA A 48 1.56 -5.56 -0.54
CA ALA A 48 2.16 -4.90 -1.69
C ALA A 48 3.29 -3.92 -1.32
N ARG A 49 3.63 -3.79 -0.03
CA ARG A 49 4.64 -2.81 0.47
C ARG A 49 4.42 -1.37 -0.03
N CYS A 50 3.17 -0.95 -0.10
CA CYS A 50 2.81 0.42 -0.51
C CYS A 50 3.17 1.51 0.51
N TYR A 51 3.70 1.15 1.69
CA TYR A 51 4.04 2.12 2.73
C TYR A 51 5.53 2.10 3.02
N THR A 52 6.14 3.29 3.07
CA THR A 52 7.57 3.47 3.37
C THR A 52 7.77 4.46 4.51
N PRO A 53 8.84 4.32 5.31
CA PRO A 53 9.15 5.30 6.34
C PRO A 53 9.60 6.62 5.70
N GLY A 54 9.06 7.73 6.19
CA GLY A 54 9.55 9.07 5.89
C GLY A 54 10.80 9.41 6.72
N PRO A 55 11.58 10.42 6.30
CA PRO A 55 12.84 10.79 6.95
C PRO A 55 12.69 11.33 8.38
N ASP A 56 11.49 11.77 8.76
CA ASP A 56 11.15 12.41 10.03
C ASP A 56 10.22 11.56 10.90
N GLY A 57 10.16 10.25 10.64
CA GLY A 57 9.29 9.32 11.36
C GLY A 57 7.84 9.31 10.87
N THR A 58 7.52 10.09 9.84
CA THR A 58 6.24 9.96 9.10
C THR A 58 6.21 8.67 8.27
N VAL A 59 5.09 8.43 7.60
CA VAL A 59 4.91 7.31 6.67
C VAL A 59 4.47 7.91 5.33
N MET A 60 5.00 7.39 4.23
CA MET A 60 4.60 7.72 2.87
C MET A 60 3.82 6.55 2.26
N PHE A 61 2.89 6.85 1.35
CA PHE A 61 2.08 5.85 0.66
C PHE A 61 2.24 5.98 -0.86
N SER A 62 2.54 4.85 -1.52
CA SER A 62 2.62 4.69 -2.98
C SER A 62 1.42 3.87 -3.45
N HIS A 63 0.50 4.52 -4.16
CA HIS A 63 -0.80 3.93 -4.51
C HIS A 63 -0.75 3.04 -5.75
N GLU A 64 0.30 3.13 -6.55
CA GLU A 64 0.44 2.49 -7.86
C GLU A 64 0.45 0.96 -7.79
N GLY A 65 0.90 0.40 -6.65
CA GLY A 65 0.90 -1.04 -6.39
C GLY A 65 -0.20 -1.51 -5.43
N CYS A 66 -1.15 -0.64 -5.06
CA CYS A 66 -2.14 -0.96 -4.04
C CYS A 66 -3.14 -2.01 -4.53
N LEU A 67 -3.24 -3.13 -3.81
CA LEU A 67 -4.16 -4.24 -4.13
C LEU A 67 -5.58 -4.04 -3.59
N GLU A 68 -5.91 -2.85 -3.10
CA GLU A 68 -7.27 -2.52 -2.62
C GLU A 68 -7.79 -3.42 -1.48
N CYS A 69 -6.89 -4.12 -0.78
CA CYS A 69 -7.26 -5.14 0.21
C CYS A 69 -7.77 -4.58 1.56
N GLY A 70 -7.51 -3.30 1.85
CA GLY A 70 -7.93 -2.67 3.10
C GLY A 70 -7.15 -3.09 4.37
N THR A 71 -6.10 -3.91 4.28
CA THR A 71 -5.31 -4.30 5.48
C THR A 71 -4.83 -3.08 6.27
N CYS A 72 -4.33 -2.06 5.59
CA CYS A 72 -3.80 -0.83 6.19
C CYS A 72 -4.79 -0.10 7.11
N ARG A 73 -6.07 0.00 6.72
CA ARG A 73 -7.10 0.64 7.55
C ARG A 73 -7.49 -0.18 8.76
N ILE A 74 -7.33 -1.51 8.71
CA ILE A 74 -7.65 -2.41 9.84
C ILE A 74 -6.50 -2.43 10.85
N VAL A 75 -5.26 -2.49 10.37
CA VAL A 75 -4.10 -2.68 11.25
C VAL A 75 -3.56 -1.38 11.85
N CYS A 76 -3.99 -0.21 11.36
CA CYS A 76 -3.57 1.08 11.91
C CYS A 76 -4.20 1.30 13.29
N PRO A 77 -3.41 1.30 14.39
CA PRO A 77 -3.97 1.42 15.74
C PRO A 77 -4.61 2.78 16.00
N GLU A 78 -4.13 3.81 15.29
CA GLU A 78 -4.59 5.20 15.45
C GLU A 78 -5.81 5.54 14.57
N ASN A 79 -6.35 4.57 13.81
CA ASN A 79 -7.39 4.81 12.79
C ASN A 79 -7.04 5.96 11.83
N ASN A 80 -5.75 6.13 11.52
CA ASN A 80 -5.19 7.31 10.84
C ASN A 80 -5.14 7.16 9.30
N ILE A 81 -5.94 6.26 8.73
CA ILE A 81 -5.95 5.93 7.31
C ILE A 81 -7.34 6.24 6.75
N GLU A 82 -7.45 7.30 5.96
CA GLU A 82 -8.62 7.55 5.13
C GLU A 82 -8.50 6.68 3.88
N TRP A 83 -9.28 5.62 3.85
CA TRP A 83 -9.22 4.60 2.80
C TRP A 83 -10.45 4.69 1.90
N ASN A 84 -10.23 4.83 0.59
CA ASN A 84 -11.25 4.68 -0.44
C ASN A 84 -10.76 3.70 -1.51
N TYR A 85 -11.69 3.23 -2.34
CA TYR A 85 -11.29 2.60 -3.60
C TYR A 85 -10.67 3.62 -4.55
N PRO A 86 -9.82 3.20 -5.51
CA PRO A 86 -9.49 4.00 -6.67
C PRO A 86 -10.74 4.53 -7.38
N LYS A 87 -10.57 5.60 -8.13
CA LYS A 87 -11.64 6.10 -9.00
C LYS A 87 -12.12 4.98 -9.93
N SER A 88 -13.42 4.92 -10.19
CA SER A 88 -14.00 3.91 -11.09
C SER A 88 -13.22 3.79 -12.41
N GLY A 89 -12.80 2.56 -12.74
CA GLY A 89 -11.98 2.24 -13.91
C GLY A 89 -10.48 2.17 -13.64
N PHE A 90 -10.00 2.68 -12.50
CA PHE A 90 -8.60 2.63 -12.07
C PHE A 90 -8.39 1.57 -10.99
N GLY A 91 -7.13 1.30 -10.66
CA GLY A 91 -6.70 0.33 -9.67
C GLY A 91 -6.08 -0.93 -10.28
N VAL A 92 -6.10 -2.00 -9.48
CA VAL A 92 -5.64 -3.33 -9.91
C VAL A 92 -6.72 -4.01 -10.75
N GLN A 93 -6.32 -4.67 -11.84
CA GLN A 93 -7.23 -5.41 -12.71
C GLN A 93 -6.98 -6.92 -12.58
N TYR A 94 -7.77 -7.57 -11.73
CA TYR A 94 -7.73 -9.03 -11.57
C TYR A 94 -8.35 -9.75 -12.78
N ARG A 95 -7.64 -10.74 -13.31
CA ARG A 95 -8.08 -11.54 -14.46
C ARG A 95 -8.69 -12.89 -14.08
N PHE A 96 -8.25 -13.47 -12.97
CA PHE A 96 -8.57 -14.86 -12.58
C PHE A 96 -9.06 -15.02 -11.14
N GLY A 97 -9.35 -13.91 -10.45
CA GLY A 97 -9.62 -13.90 -9.00
C GLY A 97 -8.35 -14.14 -8.21
#